data_AF-A0AAV3IKE1-F1
#
_entry.id   AF-A0AAV3IKE1-F1
#
_cell.length_a   1.000
_cell.length_b   1.000
_cell.length_c   1.000
_cell.angle_alpha   90.00
_cell.angle_beta   90.00
_cell.angle_gamma   90.00
#
_symmetry.space_group_name_H-M   'P 1'
#
loop_
_entity.id
_entity.type
_entity.pdbx_description
1 polymer ?
#
loop_
_entity_poly.entity_id
_entity_poly.type
_entity_poly.pdbx_seq_one_letter_code
_entity_poly.pdbx_strand_id
1 'polypeptide(L)'
;MKLSQATVFSLVLFTSFTRAEVSNNQWITTWSASPQKVWNKDFVFPTLIPEQISNQTIRQVSQISLGGEAVRLVFTNQYGEQPLYIDQTTIGLANAVTPKSKSTYSVYFSGQLKAKILPGKQLVSDPIKLAVPDHAQLVVNSFIQKPTTFKTFHWDAKQTSWLISGNQTTNLNAPTNAKTTTARLLLSAIEVKPKQKARVVAVIGDSITDGATATLDANTRWTDFLAKRLSPHQVAVINSGISGNRLLTDGMGDSVLKRLNNEIFQYTDV
;
A
#
# COMPACT_ATOMS: atom_id res chain seq x y z
N MET A 1 -36.80 -9.40 -68.12
CA MET A 1 -36.88 -8.82 -66.76
C MET A 1 -36.13 -9.75 -65.83
N LYS A 2 -34.95 -9.34 -65.35
CA LYS A 2 -34.01 -10.18 -64.58
C LYS A 2 -34.44 -10.22 -63.10
N LEU A 3 -34.61 -11.41 -62.53
CA LEU A 3 -34.80 -11.62 -61.09
C LEU A 3 -33.45 -12.00 -60.48
N SER A 4 -32.91 -11.14 -59.61
CA SER A 4 -31.68 -11.36 -58.85
C SER A 4 -31.94 -12.27 -57.65
N GLN A 5 -31.24 -13.41 -57.57
CA GLN A 5 -31.14 -14.20 -56.34
C GLN A 5 -30.18 -13.53 -55.37
N ALA A 6 -30.63 -13.25 -54.15
CA ALA A 6 -29.79 -12.78 -53.06
C ALA A 6 -29.17 -13.97 -52.32
N THR A 7 -27.86 -14.14 -52.45
CA THR A 7 -27.09 -15.13 -51.70
C THR A 7 -26.85 -14.62 -50.28
N VAL A 8 -27.46 -15.26 -49.28
CA VAL A 8 -27.20 -14.98 -47.86
C VAL A 8 -25.95 -15.74 -47.43
N PHE A 9 -24.86 -15.03 -47.17
CA PHE A 9 -23.67 -15.58 -46.50
C PHE A 9 -23.96 -15.71 -45.00
N SER A 10 -24.07 -16.94 -44.48
CA SER A 10 -24.05 -17.19 -43.04
C SER A 10 -22.60 -17.21 -42.54
N LEU A 11 -22.23 -16.22 -41.75
CA LEU A 11 -20.96 -16.16 -41.04
C LEU A 11 -21.07 -16.97 -39.74
N VAL A 12 -20.49 -18.17 -39.71
CA VAL A 12 -20.37 -18.96 -38.48
C VAL A 12 -19.17 -18.42 -37.69
N LEU A 13 -19.43 -17.64 -36.64
CA LEU A 13 -18.41 -17.29 -35.66
C LEU A 13 -18.12 -18.52 -34.77
N PHE A 14 -16.96 -19.13 -34.95
CA PHE A 14 -16.39 -20.02 -33.95
C PHE A 14 -15.86 -19.16 -32.79
N THR A 15 -16.62 -19.08 -31.68
CA THR A 15 -16.08 -18.57 -30.43
C THR A 15 -15.17 -19.64 -29.83
N SER A 16 -13.89 -19.58 -30.16
CA SER A 16 -12.86 -20.28 -29.40
C SER A 16 -12.85 -19.71 -27.98
N PHE A 17 -13.38 -20.44 -27.01
CA PHE A 17 -13.08 -20.17 -25.61
C PHE A 17 -11.61 -20.51 -25.38
N THR A 18 -10.72 -19.54 -25.62
CA THR A 18 -9.42 -19.56 -25.00
C THR A 18 -9.67 -19.46 -23.51
N ARG A 19 -9.58 -20.59 -22.81
CA ARG A 19 -9.38 -20.59 -21.36
C ARG A 19 -8.09 -19.81 -21.15
N ALA A 20 -8.20 -18.54 -20.76
CA ALA A 20 -7.05 -17.77 -20.34
C ALA A 20 -6.37 -18.60 -19.24
N GLU A 21 -5.15 -19.07 -19.52
CA GLU A 21 -4.36 -19.67 -18.48
C GLU A 21 -4.21 -18.62 -17.37
N VAL A 22 -4.70 -18.95 -16.17
CA VAL A 22 -4.48 -18.14 -14.98
C VAL A 22 -2.99 -18.26 -14.68
N SER A 23 -2.20 -17.36 -15.28
CA SER A 23 -0.74 -17.42 -15.25
C SER A 23 -0.21 -17.29 -13.83
N ASN A 24 0.95 -17.92 -13.56
CA ASN A 24 1.80 -17.78 -12.36
C ASN A 24 2.33 -16.34 -12.10
N ASN A 25 1.59 -15.31 -12.53
CA ASN A 25 1.94 -13.89 -12.51
C ASN A 25 1.04 -13.05 -11.59
N GLN A 26 0.21 -13.69 -10.76
CA GLN A 26 -0.67 -12.97 -9.83
C GLN A 26 0.14 -12.35 -8.69
N TRP A 27 0.05 -11.03 -8.60
CA TRP A 27 0.52 -10.28 -7.44
C TRP A 27 -0.52 -10.35 -6.34
N ILE A 28 -0.07 -10.37 -5.09
CA ILE A 28 -0.95 -10.34 -3.93
C ILE A 28 -0.56 -9.19 -3.02
N THR A 29 -1.55 -8.63 -2.33
CA THR A 29 -1.29 -7.71 -1.22
C THR A 29 -0.83 -8.49 0.00
N THR A 30 0.32 -8.10 0.55
CA THR A 30 0.92 -8.74 1.73
C THR A 30 0.92 -7.84 2.95
N TRP A 31 0.72 -6.54 2.74
CA TRP A 31 0.59 -5.53 3.77
C TRP A 31 -0.24 -4.36 3.24
N SER A 32 -1.01 -3.71 4.12
CA SER A 32 -1.84 -2.55 3.80
C SER A 32 -1.90 -1.55 4.94
N ALA A 33 -2.25 -0.31 4.60
CA ALA A 33 -2.71 0.71 5.53
C ALA A 33 -3.94 1.40 4.94
N SER A 34 -5.09 1.26 5.61
CA SER A 34 -6.37 1.79 5.12
C SER A 34 -6.36 3.32 5.08
N PRO A 35 -6.62 3.94 3.90
CA PRO A 35 -6.64 5.39 3.77
C PRO A 35 -7.79 6.06 4.54
N GLN A 36 -7.45 7.06 5.33
CA GLN A 36 -8.37 7.97 6.02
C GLN A 36 -8.23 9.38 5.48
N LYS A 37 -9.33 10.13 5.49
CA LYS A 37 -9.28 11.58 5.32
C LYS A 37 -8.62 12.20 6.55
N VAL A 38 -7.64 13.06 6.34
CA VAL A 38 -7.04 13.84 7.44
C VAL A 38 -8.13 14.66 8.12
N TRP A 39 -8.24 14.51 9.44
CA TRP A 39 -9.27 15.19 10.22
C TRP A 39 -9.08 16.72 10.25
N ASN A 40 -10.19 17.41 10.47
CA ASN A 40 -10.20 18.83 10.79
C ASN A 40 -9.56 19.09 12.17
N LYS A 41 -9.13 20.34 12.39
CA LYS A 41 -8.42 20.76 13.62
C LYS A 41 -9.28 20.62 14.89
N ASP A 42 -10.61 20.56 14.74
CA ASP A 42 -11.56 20.41 15.85
C ASP A 42 -11.78 18.94 16.28
N PHE A 43 -11.16 17.98 15.58
CA PHE A 43 -11.27 16.58 15.95
C PHE A 43 -10.51 16.30 17.26
N VAL A 44 -11.06 15.42 18.09
CA VAL A 44 -10.60 15.21 19.46
C VAL A 44 -9.18 14.61 19.58
N PHE A 45 -8.70 13.95 18.52
CA PHE A 45 -7.36 13.35 18.48
C PHE A 45 -6.43 14.11 17.52
N PRO A 46 -5.15 14.29 17.88
CA PRO A 46 -4.19 14.94 16.99
C PRO A 46 -3.87 14.04 15.80
N THR A 47 -3.67 14.61 14.61
CA THR A 47 -3.31 13.85 13.40
C THR A 47 -1.88 13.31 13.41
N LEU A 48 -1.02 13.86 14.28
CA LEU A 48 0.40 13.53 14.43
C LEU A 48 1.24 13.74 13.16
N ILE A 49 0.76 14.53 12.20
CA ILE A 49 1.50 14.92 10.99
C ILE A 49 1.61 16.45 10.93
N PRO A 50 2.68 17.02 10.36
CA PRO A 50 2.75 18.46 10.14
C PRO A 50 1.70 18.91 9.11
N GLU A 51 1.30 20.17 9.17
CA GLU A 51 0.36 20.77 8.20
C GLU A 51 0.90 20.73 6.77
N GLN A 52 2.22 20.77 6.62
CA GLN A 52 2.90 20.68 5.34
C GLN A 52 4.22 19.93 5.48
N ILE A 53 4.55 19.14 4.46
CA ILE A 53 5.85 18.50 4.27
C ILE A 53 6.51 19.15 3.05
N SER A 54 7.76 19.55 3.18
CA SER A 54 8.53 20.22 2.12
C SER A 54 10.00 19.90 2.29
N ASN A 55 10.69 19.57 1.19
CA ASN A 55 12.09 19.18 1.19
C ASN A 55 12.43 18.15 2.29
N GLN A 56 11.63 17.08 2.36
CA GLN A 56 11.76 16.05 3.40
C GLN A 56 11.58 14.64 2.82
N THR A 57 12.27 13.69 3.43
CA THR A 57 12.09 12.26 3.19
C THR A 57 11.19 11.67 4.27
N ILE A 58 10.11 11.03 3.84
CA ILE A 58 9.24 10.23 4.69
C ILE A 58 9.82 8.81 4.68
N ARG A 59 10.29 8.33 5.84
CA ARG A 59 10.78 6.97 6.02
C ARG A 59 9.75 6.17 6.81
N GLN A 60 9.31 5.05 6.24
CA GLN A 60 8.31 4.17 6.85
C GLN A 60 8.82 2.73 6.84
N VAL A 61 8.67 2.05 7.98
CA VAL A 61 8.94 0.60 8.09
C VAL A 61 7.61 -0.14 8.06
N SER A 62 7.53 -1.25 7.34
CA SER A 62 6.34 -2.09 7.26
C SER A 62 6.73 -3.56 7.29
N GLN A 63 6.10 -4.34 8.17
CA GLN A 63 6.27 -5.80 8.18
C GLN A 63 5.25 -6.44 7.24
N ILE A 64 5.73 -7.16 6.22
CA ILE A 64 4.85 -7.91 5.31
C ILE A 64 4.38 -9.22 5.95
N SER A 65 3.25 -9.78 5.53
CA SER A 65 2.76 -11.07 6.05
C SER A 65 3.37 -12.27 5.32
N LEU A 66 3.28 -12.29 3.99
CA LEU A 66 3.83 -13.32 3.10
C LEU A 66 4.91 -12.71 2.19
N GLY A 67 5.99 -13.47 1.97
CA GLY A 67 7.12 -13.09 1.14
C GLY A 67 6.91 -13.38 -0.34
N GLY A 68 7.94 -13.08 -1.14
CA GLY A 68 7.90 -13.24 -2.59
C GLY A 68 9.25 -13.03 -3.27
N GLU A 69 9.26 -13.17 -4.59
CA GLU A 69 10.44 -12.97 -5.45
C GLU A 69 10.59 -11.55 -6.00
N ALA A 70 9.50 -10.79 -5.97
CA ALA A 70 9.45 -9.38 -6.38
C ALA A 70 8.44 -8.62 -5.51
N VAL A 71 8.62 -7.30 -5.43
CA VAL A 71 7.78 -6.37 -4.67
C VAL A 71 7.30 -5.26 -5.59
N ARG A 72 6.09 -4.74 -5.36
CA ARG A 72 5.62 -3.46 -5.89
C ARG A 72 4.91 -2.68 -4.79
N LEU A 73 4.99 -1.36 -4.88
CA LEU A 73 4.44 -0.44 -3.88
C LEU A 73 3.18 0.23 -4.44
N VAL A 74 2.17 0.37 -3.59
CA VAL A 74 0.95 1.11 -3.93
C VAL A 74 0.89 2.38 -3.08
N PHE A 75 0.83 3.51 -3.76
CA PHE A 75 0.70 4.83 -3.18
C PHE A 75 -0.69 5.41 -3.45
N THR A 76 -1.19 6.25 -2.54
CA THR A 76 -2.55 6.80 -2.65
C THR A 76 -2.60 8.32 -2.46
N ASN A 77 -3.51 8.95 -3.20
CA ASN A 77 -3.95 10.32 -3.02
C ASN A 77 -5.50 10.37 -2.94
N GLN A 78 -6.11 9.37 -2.31
CA GLN A 78 -7.56 9.12 -2.30
C GLN A 78 -8.41 10.32 -1.88
N TYR A 79 -7.99 11.06 -0.85
CA TYR A 79 -8.71 12.25 -0.37
C TYR A 79 -8.03 13.57 -0.79
N GLY A 80 -7.01 13.50 -1.65
CA GLY A 80 -6.34 14.68 -2.17
C GLY A 80 -7.19 15.45 -3.18
N GLU A 81 -7.06 16.77 -3.14
CA GLU A 81 -7.75 17.70 -4.04
C GLU A 81 -6.83 18.23 -5.15
N GLN A 82 -5.51 17.99 -5.03
CA GLN A 82 -4.48 18.41 -5.99
C GLN A 82 -3.54 17.23 -6.31
N PRO A 83 -2.84 17.25 -7.46
CA PRO A 83 -1.82 16.24 -7.75
C PRO A 83 -0.74 16.19 -6.68
N LEU A 84 -0.44 14.98 -6.19
CA LEU A 84 0.64 14.71 -5.26
C LEU A 84 1.89 14.31 -6.04
N TYR A 85 3.04 14.89 -5.71
CA TYR A 85 4.32 14.61 -6.38
C TYR A 85 5.27 13.87 -5.43
N ILE A 86 5.92 12.82 -5.94
CA ILE A 86 7.00 12.09 -5.27
C ILE A 86 8.24 12.25 -6.13
N ASP A 87 9.32 12.80 -5.57
CA ASP A 87 10.52 13.15 -6.33
C ASP A 87 11.53 12.00 -6.41
N GLN A 88 11.55 11.13 -5.40
CA GLN A 88 12.37 9.92 -5.40
C GLN A 88 11.82 8.94 -4.37
N THR A 89 11.83 7.65 -4.69
CA THR A 89 11.51 6.59 -3.71
C THR A 89 12.54 5.49 -3.75
N THR A 90 12.87 4.95 -2.57
CA THR A 90 13.67 3.74 -2.43
C THR A 90 12.99 2.74 -1.50
N ILE A 91 13.28 1.46 -1.71
CA ILE A 91 12.84 0.36 -0.86
C ILE A 91 14.04 -0.50 -0.47
N GLY A 92 14.01 -1.09 0.72
CA GLY A 92 14.94 -2.15 1.06
C GLY A 92 14.46 -3.03 2.21
N LEU A 93 15.14 -4.16 2.41
CA LEU A 93 15.01 -4.92 3.65
C LEU A 93 15.48 -4.04 4.81
N ALA A 94 14.71 -4.01 5.89
CA ALA A 94 15.06 -3.28 7.09
C ALA A 94 15.98 -4.10 8.00
N ASN A 95 16.92 -3.42 8.65
CA ASN A 95 17.60 -3.84 9.85
C ASN A 95 17.17 -2.88 10.96
N ALA A 96 16.19 -3.28 11.78
CA ALA A 96 15.43 -2.38 12.63
C ALA A 96 14.82 -1.21 11.82
N VAL A 97 15.34 0.01 11.98
CA VAL A 97 14.80 1.24 11.36
C VAL A 97 15.60 1.70 10.14
N THR A 98 16.67 0.99 9.78
CA THR A 98 17.54 1.36 8.66
C THR A 98 17.47 0.35 7.53
N PRO A 99 17.76 0.73 6.28
CA PRO A 99 17.96 -0.24 5.23
C PRO A 99 19.19 -1.10 5.54
N LYS A 100 19.08 -2.42 5.32
CA LYS A 100 20.24 -3.30 5.31
C LYS A 100 21.16 -2.87 4.15
N SER A 101 22.46 -2.81 4.43
CA SER A 101 23.45 -2.36 3.45
C SER A 101 23.37 -3.20 2.17
N LYS A 102 23.53 -2.55 1.00
CA LYS A 102 23.42 -3.13 -0.35
C LYS A 102 22.04 -3.70 -0.74
N SER A 103 21.00 -3.53 0.09
CA SER A 103 19.62 -3.95 -0.26
C SER A 103 18.66 -2.77 -0.43
N THR A 104 19.16 -1.61 -0.88
CA THR A 104 18.33 -0.45 -1.21
C THR A 104 18.16 -0.34 -2.72
N TYR A 105 16.92 -0.30 -3.19
CA TYR A 105 16.55 -0.29 -4.60
C TYR A 105 15.76 0.97 -4.91
N SER A 106 16.09 1.63 -6.03
CA SER A 106 15.26 2.72 -6.56
C SER A 106 13.90 2.18 -6.99
N VAL A 107 12.85 2.93 -6.71
CA VAL A 107 11.48 2.64 -7.14
C VAL A 107 11.16 3.51 -8.34
N TYR A 108 10.67 2.88 -9.40
CA TYR A 108 10.28 3.53 -10.64
C TYR A 108 8.76 3.48 -10.83
N PHE A 109 8.27 4.40 -11.66
CA PHE A 109 6.87 4.52 -12.03
C PHE A 109 6.80 4.72 -13.54
N SER A 110 6.42 3.67 -14.28
CA SER A 110 6.48 3.65 -15.75
C SER A 110 7.86 4.07 -16.29
N GLY A 111 8.93 3.54 -15.67
CA GLY A 111 10.32 3.82 -16.00
C GLY A 111 10.87 5.14 -15.45
N GLN A 112 10.08 5.94 -14.74
CA GLN A 112 10.50 7.24 -14.21
C GLN A 112 10.75 7.19 -12.70
N LEU A 113 11.77 7.92 -12.22
CA LEU A 113 12.06 8.04 -10.77
C LEU A 113 11.04 8.93 -10.03
N LYS A 114 10.43 9.87 -10.76
CA LYS A 114 9.43 10.80 -10.23
C LYS A 114 8.04 10.26 -10.49
N ALA A 115 7.15 10.47 -9.55
CA ALA A 115 5.74 10.09 -9.63
C ALA A 115 4.82 11.28 -9.44
N LYS A 116 3.65 11.20 -10.07
CA LYS A 116 2.52 12.12 -9.89
C LYS A 116 1.26 11.28 -9.66
N ILE A 117 0.60 11.48 -8.53
CA ILE A 117 -0.66 10.81 -8.17
C ILE A 117 -1.78 11.84 -8.28
N LEU A 118 -2.72 11.63 -9.20
CA LEU A 118 -3.85 12.54 -9.39
C LEU A 118 -4.80 12.52 -8.17
N PRO A 119 -5.61 13.58 -7.98
CA PRO A 119 -6.67 13.60 -6.96
C PRO A 119 -7.55 12.34 -7.01
N GLY A 120 -7.77 11.71 -5.86
CA GLY A 120 -8.64 10.52 -5.77
C GLY A 120 -8.07 9.24 -6.38
N LYS A 121 -6.79 9.22 -6.79
CA LYS A 121 -6.18 8.06 -7.46
C LYS A 121 -5.13 7.36 -6.60
N GLN A 122 -4.87 6.11 -6.97
CA GLN A 122 -3.72 5.33 -6.53
C GLN A 122 -2.67 5.26 -7.66
N LEU A 123 -1.44 4.96 -7.29
CA LEU A 123 -0.33 4.71 -8.21
C LEU A 123 0.43 3.48 -7.75
N VAL A 124 0.57 2.51 -8.65
CA VAL A 124 1.38 1.30 -8.42
C VAL A 124 2.76 1.53 -9.04
N SER A 125 3.82 1.17 -8.32
CA SER A 125 5.18 1.21 -8.85
C SER A 125 5.43 0.14 -9.89
N ASP A 126 6.50 0.31 -10.66
CA ASP A 126 7.06 -0.78 -11.46
C ASP A 126 7.51 -1.94 -10.53
N PRO A 127 7.52 -3.19 -11.02
CA PRO A 127 8.06 -4.32 -10.26
C PRO A 127 9.53 -4.15 -9.87
N ILE A 128 9.83 -4.40 -8.60
CA ILE A 128 11.19 -4.40 -8.06
C ILE A 128 11.60 -5.85 -7.82
N LYS A 129 12.65 -6.32 -8.50
CA LYS A 129 13.22 -7.67 -8.31
C LYS A 129 13.98 -7.74 -6.98
N LEU A 130 13.22 -7.87 -5.89
CA LEU A 130 13.68 -7.95 -4.52
C LEU A 130 13.01 -9.15 -3.87
N ALA A 131 13.80 -10.21 -3.62
CA ALA A 131 13.32 -11.37 -2.90
C ALA A 131 13.19 -11.03 -1.41
N VAL A 132 12.00 -11.24 -0.86
CA VAL A 132 11.67 -10.94 0.54
C VAL A 132 11.12 -12.20 1.21
N PRO A 133 11.65 -12.61 2.38
CA PRO A 133 11.06 -13.71 3.14
C PRO A 133 9.73 -13.30 3.78
N ASP A 134 8.94 -14.28 4.20
CA ASP A 134 7.76 -14.03 5.04
C ASP A 134 8.16 -13.21 6.28
N HIS A 135 7.26 -12.33 6.74
CA HIS A 135 7.47 -11.50 7.93
C HIS A 135 8.65 -10.51 7.83
N ALA A 136 9.21 -10.30 6.63
CA ALA A 136 10.26 -9.32 6.44
C ALA A 136 9.76 -7.89 6.75
N GLN A 137 10.62 -7.10 7.39
CA GLN A 137 10.41 -5.66 7.48
C GLN A 137 11.04 -5.00 6.26
N LEU A 138 10.28 -4.11 5.63
CA LEU A 138 10.71 -3.28 4.51
C LEU A 138 10.74 -1.83 4.95
N VAL A 139 11.80 -1.13 4.59
CA VAL A 139 11.91 0.32 4.74
C VAL A 139 11.67 0.97 3.39
N VAL A 140 10.68 1.88 3.35
CA VAL A 140 10.36 2.70 2.18
C VAL A 140 10.71 4.14 2.53
N ASN A 141 11.52 4.77 1.68
CA ASN A 141 11.79 6.20 1.76
C ASN A 141 11.14 6.90 0.57
N SER A 142 10.36 7.94 0.82
CA SER A 142 9.78 8.79 -0.23
C SER A 142 10.17 10.25 0.01
N PHE A 143 10.92 10.83 -0.93
CA PHE A 143 11.33 12.22 -0.89
C PHE A 143 10.28 13.12 -1.56
N ILE A 144 9.89 14.17 -0.83
CA ILE A 144 8.94 15.19 -1.26
C ILE A 144 9.68 16.52 -1.29
N GLN A 145 9.95 17.03 -2.50
CA GLN A 145 10.71 18.27 -2.66
C GLN A 145 9.82 19.50 -2.45
N LYS A 146 8.65 19.52 -3.09
CA LYS A 146 7.74 20.68 -3.06
C LYS A 146 6.85 20.68 -1.82
N PRO A 147 6.49 21.86 -1.31
CA PRO A 147 5.52 21.99 -0.23
C PRO A 147 4.21 21.25 -0.55
N THR A 148 3.84 20.29 0.31
CA THR A 148 2.70 19.39 0.11
C THR A 148 1.89 19.27 1.40
N THR A 149 0.59 19.56 1.32
CA THR A 149 -0.37 19.30 2.40
C THR A 149 -1.09 17.99 2.13
N PHE A 150 -0.89 17.02 3.01
CA PHE A 150 -1.50 15.71 2.90
C PHE A 150 -2.97 15.76 3.32
N LYS A 151 -3.85 15.19 2.50
CA LYS A 151 -5.27 14.99 2.81
C LYS A 151 -5.64 13.54 3.07
N THR A 152 -4.72 12.62 2.75
CA THR A 152 -4.82 11.19 2.99
C THR A 152 -3.76 10.77 3.99
N PHE A 153 -4.15 10.03 5.02
CA PHE A 153 -3.24 9.41 5.99
C PHE A 153 -3.83 8.12 6.54
N HIS A 154 -3.11 7.44 7.42
CA HIS A 154 -3.66 6.41 8.30
C HIS A 154 -3.12 6.71 9.69
N TRP A 155 -4.01 6.93 10.67
CA TRP A 155 -3.65 7.63 11.91
C TRP A 155 -2.77 6.83 12.87
N ASP A 156 -3.17 5.60 13.22
CA ASP A 156 -2.51 4.83 14.28
C ASP A 156 -1.88 3.55 13.72
N ALA A 157 -0.80 3.74 12.97
CA ALA A 157 -0.06 2.68 12.31
C ALA A 157 0.52 1.61 13.26
N LYS A 158 0.57 1.90 14.56
CA LYS A 158 1.40 1.20 15.57
C LYS A 158 2.83 0.97 15.11
N GLN A 159 3.35 1.91 14.33
CA GLN A 159 4.68 1.88 13.78
C GLN A 159 5.19 3.32 13.64
N THR A 160 6.41 3.56 14.10
CA THR A 160 7.10 4.83 13.96
C THR A 160 7.48 5.06 12.50
N SER A 161 7.21 6.27 12.02
CA SER A 161 7.67 6.82 10.76
C SER A 161 8.46 8.11 11.03
N TRP A 162 9.41 8.42 10.16
CA TRP A 162 10.32 9.56 10.32
C TRP A 162 10.15 10.56 9.18
N LEU A 163 10.13 11.85 9.53
CA LEU A 163 10.18 12.97 8.61
C LEU A 163 11.57 13.59 8.72
N ILE A 164 12.41 13.32 7.72
CA ILE A 164 13.84 13.63 7.73
C ILE A 164 14.12 14.76 6.74
N SER A 165 14.86 15.79 7.16
CA SER A 165 15.19 16.93 6.29
C SER A 165 16.05 16.53 5.09
N GLY A 166 15.71 17.07 3.92
CA GLY A 166 16.39 16.83 2.65
C GLY A 166 16.08 15.47 2.02
N ASN A 167 16.77 15.19 0.91
CA ASN A 167 16.72 13.90 0.25
C ASN A 167 17.64 12.90 0.97
N GLN A 168 17.02 11.99 1.72
CA GLN A 168 17.66 10.97 2.56
C GLN A 168 17.32 9.56 2.08
N THR A 169 16.87 9.43 0.83
CA THR A 169 16.40 8.15 0.26
C THR A 169 17.48 7.10 0.13
N THR A 170 18.75 7.50 0.07
CA THR A 170 19.91 6.58 0.05
C THR A 170 20.64 6.50 1.39
N ASN A 171 20.18 7.22 2.42
CA ASN A 171 20.85 7.23 3.72
C ASN A 171 20.59 5.92 4.48
N LEU A 172 21.66 5.17 4.75
CA LEU A 172 21.61 3.87 5.42
C LEU A 172 21.65 3.97 6.95
N ASN A 173 21.82 5.17 7.51
CA ASN A 173 21.92 5.38 8.95
C ASN A 173 20.54 5.60 9.58
N ALA A 174 20.47 5.38 10.90
CA ALA A 174 19.29 5.72 11.67
C ALA A 174 19.07 7.24 11.61
N PRO A 175 17.82 7.71 11.48
CA PRO A 175 17.55 9.15 11.51
C PRO A 175 17.92 9.72 12.88
N THR A 176 18.87 10.65 12.94
CA THR A 176 19.32 11.27 14.20
C THR A 176 18.57 12.56 14.52
N ASN A 177 18.22 13.35 13.51
CA ASN A 177 17.50 14.62 13.62
C ASN A 177 16.22 14.59 12.76
N ALA A 178 15.24 13.79 13.17
CA ALA A 178 13.97 13.64 12.45
C ALA A 178 12.78 13.81 13.38
N LYS A 179 11.71 14.44 12.88
CA LYS A 179 10.41 14.37 13.56
C LYS A 179 9.85 12.97 13.38
N THR A 180 9.22 12.43 14.40
CA THR A 180 8.54 11.14 14.34
C THR A 180 7.03 11.31 14.27
N THR A 181 6.36 10.33 13.68
CA THR A 181 4.91 10.21 13.66
C THR A 181 4.54 8.74 13.72
N THR A 182 3.37 8.43 14.27
CA THR A 182 2.75 7.09 14.18
C THR A 182 1.71 7.02 13.07
N ALA A 183 1.55 8.08 12.27
CA ALA A 183 0.70 8.07 11.10
C ALA A 183 1.47 7.54 9.88
N ARG A 184 0.75 6.93 8.93
CA ARG A 184 1.29 6.60 7.59
C ARG A 184 0.80 7.61 6.56
N LEU A 185 1.71 7.98 5.66
CA LEU A 185 1.46 8.87 4.53
C LEU A 185 1.88 8.13 3.25
N LEU A 186 1.27 8.47 2.11
CA LEU A 186 1.57 7.93 0.78
C LEU A 186 1.30 6.43 0.60
N LEU A 187 2.05 5.56 1.29
CA LEU A 187 2.06 4.12 1.09
C LEU A 187 0.79 3.48 1.67
N SER A 188 -0.06 2.92 0.80
CA SER A 188 -1.31 2.25 1.17
C SER A 188 -1.24 0.74 1.07
N ALA A 189 -0.35 0.19 0.24
CA ALA A 189 -0.12 -1.25 0.19
C ALA A 189 1.29 -1.63 -0.29
N ILE A 190 1.68 -2.84 0.09
CA ILE A 190 2.85 -3.54 -0.45
C ILE A 190 2.34 -4.84 -1.02
N GLU A 191 2.71 -5.09 -2.27
CA GLU A 191 2.34 -6.29 -2.99
C GLU A 191 3.58 -7.08 -3.34
N VAL A 192 3.44 -8.41 -3.31
CA VAL A 192 4.51 -9.34 -3.66
C VAL A 192 4.07 -10.27 -4.77
N LYS A 193 5.05 -10.72 -5.54
CA LYS A 193 4.88 -11.88 -6.41
C LYS A 193 5.26 -13.14 -5.61
N PRO A 194 4.30 -13.96 -5.17
CA PRO A 194 4.59 -15.12 -4.33
C PRO A 194 5.28 -16.22 -5.14
N LYS A 195 6.13 -17.01 -4.48
CA LYS A 195 6.85 -18.14 -5.13
C LYS A 195 5.94 -19.32 -5.46
N GLN A 196 4.80 -19.41 -4.78
CA GLN A 196 3.82 -20.47 -4.90
C GLN A 196 2.43 -19.83 -4.94
N LYS A 197 1.41 -20.59 -5.35
CA LYS A 197 0.03 -20.12 -5.30
C LYS A 197 -0.32 -19.72 -3.86
N ALA A 198 -0.74 -18.48 -3.70
CA ALA A 198 -1.08 -17.90 -2.41
C ALA A 198 -2.53 -17.42 -2.36
N ARG A 199 -3.06 -17.22 -1.16
CA ARG A 199 -4.35 -16.58 -0.89
C ARG A 199 -4.15 -15.35 -0.01
N VAL A 200 -5.13 -14.46 0.00
CA VAL A 200 -5.14 -13.28 0.88
C VAL A 200 -6.35 -13.38 1.80
N VAL A 201 -6.14 -13.18 3.09
CA VAL A 201 -7.20 -12.92 4.08
C VAL A 201 -7.13 -11.45 4.44
N ALA A 202 -8.19 -10.72 4.13
CA ALA A 202 -8.32 -9.33 4.51
C ALA A 202 -9.11 -9.21 5.80
N VAL A 203 -8.55 -8.49 6.78
CA VAL A 203 -9.16 -8.28 8.08
C VAL A 203 -9.59 -6.83 8.18
N ILE A 204 -10.90 -6.59 8.14
CA ILE A 204 -11.50 -5.27 8.23
C ILE A 204 -12.15 -5.09 9.61
N GLY A 205 -11.97 -3.93 10.24
CA GLY A 205 -12.52 -3.70 11.57
C GLY A 205 -12.18 -2.34 12.16
N ASP A 206 -12.42 -2.22 13.46
CA ASP A 206 -12.20 -1.02 14.25
C ASP A 206 -10.81 -1.02 14.92
N SER A 207 -10.68 -0.36 16.07
CA SER A 207 -9.45 -0.21 16.84
C SER A 207 -8.83 -1.53 17.27
N ILE A 208 -9.61 -2.58 17.53
CA ILE A 208 -9.07 -3.89 17.91
C ILE A 208 -8.30 -4.49 16.74
N THR A 209 -8.85 -4.37 15.52
CA THR A 209 -8.18 -4.80 14.30
C THR A 209 -7.00 -3.90 13.97
N ASP A 210 -7.19 -2.58 14.00
CA ASP A 210 -6.14 -1.59 13.69
C ASP A 210 -4.88 -1.78 14.56
N GLY A 211 -5.08 -2.19 15.82
CA GLY A 211 -4.00 -2.58 16.73
C GLY A 211 -3.92 -1.72 17.99
N ALA A 212 -5.02 -1.09 18.42
CA ALA A 212 -5.06 -0.38 19.68
C ALA A 212 -4.52 -1.26 20.81
N THR A 213 -3.72 -0.66 21.69
CA THR A 213 -2.97 -1.32 22.79
C THR A 213 -1.81 -2.25 22.38
N ALA A 214 -1.59 -2.53 21.09
CA ALA A 214 -0.37 -3.22 20.67
C ALA A 214 0.87 -2.35 20.97
N THR A 215 1.97 -2.99 21.38
CA THR A 215 3.23 -2.30 21.66
C THR A 215 3.76 -1.67 20.37
N LEU A 216 4.04 -0.36 20.42
CA LEU A 216 4.58 0.40 19.30
C LEU A 216 5.84 -0.30 18.74
N ASP A 217 5.93 -0.39 17.41
CA ASP A 217 7.05 -0.99 16.66
C ASP A 217 7.28 -2.51 16.88
N ALA A 218 6.51 -3.15 17.76
CA ALA A 218 6.71 -4.56 18.10
C ALA A 218 6.05 -5.55 17.13
N ASN A 219 5.13 -5.10 16.28
CA ASN A 219 4.31 -5.94 15.40
C ASN A 219 3.62 -7.09 16.17
N THR A 220 2.86 -6.68 17.19
CA THR A 220 2.13 -7.56 18.12
C THR A 220 0.62 -7.33 18.07
N ARG A 221 0.09 -6.85 16.93
CA ARG A 221 -1.35 -6.80 16.69
C ARG A 221 -1.85 -8.23 16.52
N TRP A 222 -3.11 -8.52 16.84
CA TRP A 222 -3.63 -9.89 16.69
C TRP A 222 -3.55 -10.38 15.23
N THR A 223 -3.65 -9.48 14.25
CA THR A 223 -3.45 -9.78 12.82
C THR A 223 -2.01 -10.19 12.49
N ASP A 224 -1.02 -9.70 13.24
CA ASP A 224 0.39 -10.09 13.07
C ASP A 224 0.61 -11.55 13.54
N PHE A 225 -0.09 -11.97 14.61
CA PHE A 225 -0.11 -13.37 15.03
C PHE A 225 -0.87 -14.26 14.06
N LEU A 226 -2.00 -13.78 13.51
CA LEU A 226 -2.72 -14.49 12.45
C LEU A 226 -1.84 -14.68 11.21
N ALA A 227 -1.11 -13.65 10.78
CA ALA A 227 -0.16 -13.71 9.67
C ALA A 227 0.88 -14.81 9.88
N LYS A 228 1.50 -14.87 11.07
CA LYS A 228 2.48 -15.92 11.42
C LYS A 228 1.89 -17.32 11.38
N ARG A 229 0.63 -17.48 11.80
CA ARG A 229 -0.09 -18.76 11.77
C ARG A 229 -0.43 -19.20 10.34
N LEU A 230 -0.68 -18.25 9.44
CA LEU A 230 -1.21 -18.50 8.10
C LEU A 230 -0.16 -18.51 6.99
N SER A 231 0.99 -17.85 7.17
CA SER A 231 2.05 -17.82 6.14
C SER A 231 2.60 -19.21 5.75
N PRO A 232 2.76 -20.20 6.68
CA PRO A 232 3.14 -21.57 6.31
C PRO A 232 2.15 -22.25 5.34
N HIS A 233 0.90 -21.78 5.30
CA HIS A 233 -0.14 -22.26 4.39
C HIS A 233 -0.29 -21.41 3.12
N GLN A 234 0.70 -20.56 2.83
CA GLN A 234 0.71 -19.61 1.70
C GLN A 234 -0.50 -18.67 1.73
N VAL A 235 -0.84 -18.16 2.92
CA VAL A 235 -1.93 -17.20 3.08
C VAL A 235 -1.35 -15.90 3.67
N ALA A 236 -1.41 -14.84 2.88
CA ALA A 236 -1.14 -13.48 3.32
C ALA A 236 -2.30 -12.95 4.18
N VAL A 237 -1.99 -12.11 5.16
CA VAL A 237 -2.96 -11.44 6.00
C VAL A 237 -2.75 -9.95 5.86
N ILE A 238 -3.80 -9.23 5.47
CA ILE A 238 -3.78 -7.78 5.37
C ILE A 238 -4.69 -7.19 6.44
N ASN A 239 -4.17 -6.18 7.13
CA ASN A 239 -4.89 -5.45 8.15
C ASN A 239 -5.46 -4.17 7.53
N SER A 240 -6.79 -4.14 7.44
CA SER A 240 -7.59 -3.02 6.97
C SER A 240 -8.40 -2.42 8.14
N GLY A 241 -7.84 -2.42 9.34
CA GLY A 241 -8.42 -1.78 10.51
C GLY A 241 -8.33 -0.26 10.42
N ILE A 242 -9.32 0.43 11.01
CA ILE A 242 -9.25 1.85 11.30
C ILE A 242 -9.83 2.02 12.71
N SER A 243 -9.06 2.58 13.65
CA SER A 243 -9.56 2.90 14.98
C SER A 243 -10.81 3.76 14.92
N GLY A 244 -11.86 3.41 15.68
CA GLY A 244 -13.14 4.11 15.66
C GLY A 244 -13.96 3.98 14.36
N ASN A 245 -13.62 3.01 13.50
CA ASN A 245 -14.40 2.72 12.30
C ASN A 245 -15.71 2.03 12.63
N ARG A 246 -16.67 2.16 11.73
CA ARG A 246 -18.03 1.64 11.89
C ARG A 246 -18.46 0.98 10.59
N LEU A 247 -19.43 0.07 10.68
CA LEU A 247 -19.87 -0.71 9.53
C LEU A 247 -20.63 0.14 8.50
N LEU A 248 -21.64 0.88 8.94
CA LEU A 248 -22.65 1.52 8.06
C LEU A 248 -22.51 3.03 7.91
N THR A 249 -21.87 3.70 8.87
CA THR A 249 -21.70 5.16 8.87
C THR A 249 -20.24 5.51 9.05
N ASP A 250 -19.86 6.73 8.69
CA ASP A 250 -18.49 7.18 8.95
C ASP A 250 -18.25 7.30 10.46
N GLY A 251 -16.98 7.22 10.82
CA GLY A 251 -16.48 7.46 12.18
C GLY A 251 -15.18 8.24 12.09
N MET A 252 -14.12 7.68 12.66
CA MET A 252 -12.75 8.19 12.49
C MET A 252 -12.19 8.01 11.07
N GLY A 253 -12.90 7.30 10.20
CA GLY A 253 -12.67 7.23 8.76
C GLY A 253 -13.97 6.84 8.06
N ASP A 254 -13.91 6.70 6.74
CA ASP A 254 -15.03 6.21 5.93
C ASP A 254 -15.53 4.86 6.45
N SER A 255 -16.85 4.68 6.47
CA SER A 255 -17.46 3.40 6.90
C SER A 255 -16.89 2.20 6.15
N VAL A 256 -16.91 1.03 6.78
CA VAL A 256 -16.54 -0.25 6.13
C VAL A 256 -17.29 -0.41 4.80
N LEU A 257 -18.60 -0.16 4.79
CA LEU A 257 -19.42 -0.25 3.58
C LEU A 257 -18.88 0.58 2.41
N LYS A 258 -18.42 1.81 2.67
CA LYS A 258 -17.88 2.71 1.64
C LYS A 258 -16.53 2.26 1.09
N ARG A 259 -15.71 1.60 1.92
CA ARG A 259 -14.32 1.26 1.55
C ARG A 259 -14.11 -0.18 1.11
N LEU A 260 -15.09 -1.09 1.29
CA LEU A 260 -14.98 -2.50 0.92
C LEU A 260 -14.48 -2.72 -0.52
N ASN A 261 -15.10 -2.06 -1.50
CA ASN A 261 -14.68 -2.20 -2.91
C ASN A 261 -13.25 -1.70 -3.13
N ASN A 262 -12.90 -0.55 -2.55
CA ASN A 262 -11.63 0.13 -2.78
C ASN A 262 -10.48 -0.40 -1.90
N GLU A 263 -10.72 -1.33 -0.98
CA GLU A 263 -9.66 -1.85 -0.10
C GLU A 263 -9.60 -3.37 -0.08
N ILE A 264 -10.73 -4.06 -0.28
CA ILE A 264 -10.82 -5.51 -0.16
C ILE A 264 -10.99 -6.14 -1.54
N PHE A 265 -11.97 -5.67 -2.31
CA PHE A 265 -12.31 -6.26 -3.61
C PHE A 265 -11.56 -5.67 -4.79
N GLN A 266 -10.76 -4.62 -4.59
CA GLN A 266 -9.91 -4.07 -5.67
C GLN A 266 -8.77 -5.02 -6.08
N TYR A 267 -8.48 -6.03 -5.26
CA TYR A 267 -7.38 -6.99 -5.48
C TYR A 267 -7.85 -8.35 -6.02
N THR A 268 -9.13 -8.49 -6.30
CA THR A 268 -9.71 -9.70 -6.88
C THR A 268 -9.82 -9.55 -8.39
N ASP A 269 -8.76 -9.93 -9.11
CA ASP A 269 -8.93 -10.47 -10.47
C ASP A 269 -9.49 -11.89 -10.33
N VAL A 270 -10.80 -12.00 -10.14
CA VAL A 270 -11.56 -13.27 -10.16
C VAL A 270 -12.45 -13.27 -11.39
#